data_AF-A0A0L8LXZ2-F1
#
_entry.id   AF-A0A0L8LXZ2-F1
#
_cell.length_a   1.000
_cell.length_b   1.000
_cell.length_c   1.000
_cell.angle_alpha   90.00
_cell.angle_beta   90.00
_cell.angle_gamma   90.00
#
_symmetry.space_group_name_H-M   'P 1'
#
loop_
_entity.id
_entity.type
_entity.pdbx_description
1 polymer ?
#
loop_
_entity_poly.entity_id
_entity_poly.type
_entity_poly.pdbx_seq_one_letter_code
_entity_poly.pdbx_strand_id
1 'polypeptide(L)'
;MTTRTTFEDRLLVELRGEIARRETELREMEREEIECKEEDRLARAGAARRRLFTGGRLALAAGACAAAGLAAVLVPGTPADSPAYAVEQHDDGSVTLSLVKIGIGSQAQHRLAERLRAEGIHVTIDDLPYGERCAQPRGELLSAPMERGYIGDEPPDGDDVVAPAGLSRQWTVTLRPGDSLGIENMTRKDGTGVPTELFYAVKGEIKPCEPESAP
;
A
#
# COMPACT_ATOMS: atom_id res chain seq x y z
N MET A 1 -26.99 -45.30 18.37
CA MET A 1 -25.88 -44.80 17.53
C MET A 1 -25.75 -43.32 17.78
N THR A 2 -24.72 -42.88 18.48
CA THR A 2 -24.45 -41.46 18.77
C THR A 2 -23.36 -40.97 17.84
N THR A 3 -23.70 -40.05 16.94
CA THR A 3 -22.75 -39.38 16.06
C THR A 3 -21.93 -38.40 16.89
N ARG A 4 -20.68 -38.76 17.19
CA ARG A 4 -19.72 -37.82 17.79
C ARG A 4 -19.36 -36.79 16.72
N THR A 5 -19.65 -35.52 16.97
CA THR A 5 -19.14 -34.41 16.17
C THR A 5 -17.62 -34.38 16.30
N THR A 6 -16.92 -34.33 15.18
CA THR A 6 -15.46 -34.25 15.19
C THR A 6 -15.01 -32.83 15.52
N PHE A 7 -13.72 -32.67 15.82
CA PHE A 7 -13.12 -31.35 16.02
C PHE A 7 -13.31 -30.44 14.79
N GLU A 8 -13.17 -31.03 13.59
CA GLU A 8 -13.34 -30.33 12.31
C GLU A 8 -14.77 -29.82 12.12
N ASP A 9 -15.78 -30.63 12.48
CA ASP A 9 -17.18 -30.22 12.40
C ASP A 9 -17.49 -29.03 13.31
N ARG A 10 -16.90 -29.01 14.50
CA ARG A 10 -17.05 -27.89 15.44
C ARG A 10 -16.39 -26.62 14.91
N LEU A 11 -15.20 -26.75 14.32
CA LEU A 11 -14.45 -25.62 13.77
C LEU A 11 -15.16 -25.03 12.53
N LEU A 12 -15.74 -25.87 11.67
CA LEU A 12 -16.51 -25.42 10.51
C LEU A 12 -17.80 -24.69 10.91
N VAL A 13 -18.48 -25.14 11.97
CA VAL A 13 -19.66 -24.46 12.49
C VAL A 13 -19.30 -23.09 13.06
N GLU A 14 -18.21 -23.00 13.80
CA GLU A 14 -17.73 -21.74 14.38
C GLU A 14 -17.29 -20.75 13.29
N LEU A 15 -16.54 -21.22 12.29
CA LEU A 15 -16.11 -20.39 11.16
C LEU A 15 -17.30 -19.89 10.32
N ARG A 16 -18.29 -20.74 10.05
CA ARG A 16 -19.52 -20.33 9.35
C ARG A 16 -20.31 -19.30 10.16
N GLY A 17 -20.34 -19.44 11.50
CA GLY A 17 -20.94 -18.46 12.39
C GLY A 17 -20.25 -17.09 12.32
N GLU A 18 -18.91 -17.07 12.29
CA GLU A 18 -18.13 -15.84 12.18
C GLU A 18 -18.32 -15.14 10.82
N ILE A 19 -18.34 -15.90 9.73
CA ILE A 19 -18.60 -15.37 8.38
C ILE A 19 -20.00 -14.75 8.32
N ALA A 20 -21.02 -15.45 8.82
CA ALA A 20 -22.39 -14.94 8.83
C ALA A 20 -22.51 -13.64 9.63
N ARG A 21 -21.82 -13.53 10.78
CA ARG A 21 -21.81 -12.31 11.59
C ARG A 21 -21.13 -11.14 10.87
N ARG A 22 -19.98 -11.37 10.23
CA ARG A 22 -19.31 -10.32 9.45
C ARG A 22 -20.13 -9.89 8.24
N GLU A 23 -20.80 -10.81 7.55
CA GLU A 23 -21.70 -10.46 6.46
C GLU A 23 -22.88 -9.59 6.93
N THR A 24 -23.43 -9.85 8.12
CA THR A 24 -24.49 -9.00 8.67
C THR A 24 -23.97 -7.61 9.04
N GLU A 25 -22.81 -7.51 9.67
CA GLU A 25 -22.18 -6.22 10.00
C GLU A 25 -21.89 -5.40 8.73
N LEU A 26 -21.37 -6.04 7.68
CA LEU A 26 -21.14 -5.38 6.39
C LEU A 26 -22.44 -4.88 5.75
N ARG A 27 -23.52 -5.66 5.77
CA ARG A 27 -24.81 -5.23 5.22
C ARG A 27 -25.45 -4.11 6.03
N GLU A 28 -25.23 -4.07 7.34
CA GLU A 28 -25.66 -2.98 8.21
C GLU A 28 -24.87 -1.70 7.90
N MET A 29 -23.54 -1.79 7.78
CA MET A 29 -22.69 -0.67 7.38
C MET A 29 -23.03 -0.15 5.98
N GLU A 30 -23.27 -1.02 5.00
CA GLU A 30 -23.69 -0.63 3.65
C GLU A 30 -25.04 0.10 3.66
N ARG A 31 -25.98 -0.34 4.51
CA ARG A 31 -27.27 0.31 4.68
C ARG A 31 -27.11 1.70 5.29
N GLU A 32 -26.32 1.83 6.35
CA GLU A 32 -26.03 3.11 7.00
C GLU A 32 -25.31 4.08 6.04
N GLU A 33 -24.39 3.57 5.20
CA GLU A 33 -23.71 4.38 4.18
C GLU A 33 -24.68 4.90 3.10
N ILE A 34 -25.62 4.07 2.67
CA ILE A 34 -26.67 4.48 1.70
C ILE A 34 -27.57 5.54 2.32
N GLU A 35 -27.99 5.38 3.58
CA GLU A 35 -28.82 6.35 4.30
C GLU A 35 -28.11 7.70 4.47
N CYS A 36 -26.84 7.71 4.89
CA CYS A 36 -26.02 8.91 4.99
C CYS A 36 -25.85 9.63 3.63
N LYS A 37 -25.65 8.87 2.54
CA LYS A 37 -25.55 9.44 1.18
C LYS A 37 -26.87 10.05 0.71
N GLU A 38 -28.01 9.46 1.09
CA GLU A 38 -29.33 9.98 0.75
C GLU A 38 -29.65 11.28 1.51
N GLU A 39 -29.30 11.35 2.79
CA GLU A 39 -29.43 12.57 3.61
C GLU A 39 -28.56 13.72 3.09
N ASP A 40 -27.30 13.47 2.71
CA ASP A 40 -26.43 14.50 2.11
C ASP A 40 -26.96 14.96 0.74
N ARG A 41 -27.54 14.05 -0.05
CA ARG A 41 -28.18 14.40 -1.34
C ARG A 41 -29.40 15.29 -1.15
N LEU A 42 -30.25 14.99 -0.15
CA LEU A 42 -31.41 15.81 0.21
C LEU A 42 -30.99 17.17 0.77
N ALA A 43 -29.95 17.22 1.60
CA ALA A 43 -29.38 18.47 2.12
C ALA A 43 -28.83 19.37 1.00
N ARG A 44 -28.09 18.80 0.03
CA ARG A 44 -27.58 19.52 -1.15
C ARG A 44 -28.68 19.99 -2.09
N ALA A 45 -29.72 19.17 -2.31
CA ALA A 45 -30.90 19.57 -3.09
C ALA A 45 -31.65 20.74 -2.42
N GLY A 46 -31.77 20.72 -1.08
CA GLY A 46 -32.35 21.82 -0.31
C GLY A 46 -31.49 23.09 -0.25
N ALA A 47 -30.16 22.96 -0.37
CA ALA A 47 -29.23 24.09 -0.44
C ALA A 47 -29.20 24.73 -1.84
N ALA A 48 -29.26 23.93 -2.91
CA ALA A 48 -29.31 24.42 -4.29
C ALA A 48 -30.60 25.21 -4.57
N ARG A 49 -31.75 24.78 -4.03
CA ARG A 49 -33.03 25.48 -4.19
C ARG A 49 -33.11 26.81 -3.44
N ARG A 50 -32.36 26.96 -2.34
CA ARG A 50 -32.30 28.19 -1.53
C ARG A 50 -31.34 29.25 -2.08
N ARG A 51 -30.38 28.87 -2.92
CA ARG A 51 -29.41 29.82 -3.52
C ARG A 51 -29.94 30.61 -4.72
N LEU A 52 -31.11 30.25 -5.26
CA LEU A 52 -31.70 30.95 -6.40
C LEU A 52 -32.65 32.10 -6.01
N PHE A 53 -32.90 32.36 -4.72
CA PHE A 53 -33.98 33.29 -4.32
C PHE A 53 -33.63 34.41 -3.33
N THR A 54 -32.39 34.64 -2.92
CA THR A 54 -32.08 35.73 -1.98
C THR A 54 -30.79 36.47 -2.31
N GLY A 55 -30.80 37.16 -3.46
CA GLY A 55 -29.90 38.29 -3.70
C GLY A 55 -30.39 39.51 -2.93
N GLY A 56 -29.76 39.80 -1.78
CA GLY A 56 -29.82 41.12 -1.15
C GLY A 56 -30.20 41.16 0.33
N ARG A 57 -29.16 41.37 1.16
CA ARG A 57 -29.17 42.03 2.49
C ARG A 57 -29.74 41.25 3.69
N LEU A 58 -28.85 40.86 4.61
CA LEU A 58 -28.94 40.83 6.09
C LEU A 58 -27.77 39.96 6.59
N ALA A 59 -26.63 40.53 6.99
CA ALA A 59 -26.35 41.10 8.31
C ALA A 59 -26.34 40.06 9.46
N LEU A 60 -25.13 39.83 9.98
CA LEU A 60 -24.77 39.72 11.41
C LEU A 60 -25.56 38.78 12.33
N ALA A 61 -24.87 37.71 12.77
CA ALA A 61 -24.88 37.01 14.07
C ALA A 61 -24.64 35.51 13.80
N ALA A 62 -23.82 34.73 14.48
CA ALA A 62 -23.01 34.85 15.69
C ALA A 62 -21.81 33.88 15.49
N GLY A 63 -20.62 34.15 16.01
CA GLY A 63 -20.27 33.70 17.36
C GLY A 63 -19.01 32.83 17.24
N ALA A 64 -17.95 33.23 17.93
CA ALA A 64 -16.64 32.62 17.90
C ALA A 64 -16.64 31.17 18.40
N CYS A 65 -15.87 30.30 17.75
CA CYS A 65 -15.14 29.22 18.41
C CYS A 65 -13.96 28.77 17.55
N ALA A 66 -12.78 28.88 18.16
CA ALA A 66 -11.51 28.21 17.94
C ALA A 66 -11.18 27.61 16.56
N ALA A 67 -10.03 28.04 16.04
CA ALA A 67 -9.18 27.21 15.21
C ALA A 67 -8.95 25.86 15.90
N ALA A 68 -9.51 24.81 15.32
CA ALA A 68 -9.11 23.43 15.54
C ALA A 68 -8.89 22.84 14.15
N GLY A 69 -7.70 22.27 13.95
CA GLY A 69 -7.17 21.89 12.65
C GLY A 69 -8.15 21.09 11.81
N LEU A 70 -8.24 21.46 10.53
CA LEU A 70 -8.73 20.56 9.51
C LEU A 70 -7.71 19.42 9.37
N ALA A 71 -7.80 18.44 10.27
CA ALA A 71 -7.43 17.09 9.91
C ALA A 71 -8.45 16.64 8.87
N ALA A 72 -8.18 17.00 7.61
CA ALA A 72 -8.81 16.35 6.48
C ALA A 72 -8.25 14.92 6.44
N VAL A 73 -8.76 14.05 7.32
CA VAL A 73 -8.67 12.60 7.12
C VAL A 73 -9.63 12.31 5.97
N LEU A 74 -9.17 12.60 4.76
CA LEU A 74 -9.79 12.08 3.57
C LEU A 74 -9.38 10.62 3.47
N VAL A 75 -10.42 9.77 3.51
CA VAL A 75 -10.46 8.35 3.16
C VAL A 75 -10.23 7.39 4.34
N PRO A 76 -11.30 6.94 5.05
CA PRO A 76 -11.34 5.55 5.48
C PRO A 76 -11.51 4.73 4.19
N GLY A 77 -10.38 4.38 3.59
CA GLY A 77 -10.34 3.48 2.46
C GLY A 77 -10.86 2.13 2.92
N THR A 78 -11.77 1.58 2.12
CA THR A 78 -12.18 0.17 2.07
C THR A 78 -11.19 -0.79 2.72
N PRO A 79 -11.64 -1.87 3.40
CA PRO A 79 -10.77 -2.99 3.74
C PRO A 79 -10.50 -3.78 2.45
N ALA A 80 -9.80 -3.17 1.50
CA ALA A 80 -9.02 -3.92 0.55
C ALA A 80 -7.86 -4.50 1.36
N ASP A 81 -7.63 -5.81 1.22
CA ASP A 81 -6.46 -6.55 1.70
C ASP A 81 -5.31 -5.65 2.15
N SER A 82 -4.87 -5.80 3.41
CA SER A 82 -3.73 -5.06 3.98
C SER A 82 -2.71 -4.76 2.88
N PRO A 83 -2.54 -3.50 2.45
CA PRO A 83 -1.84 -3.23 1.22
C PRO A 83 -0.40 -3.76 1.38
N ALA A 84 0.11 -4.39 0.33
CA ALA A 84 1.46 -4.96 0.36
C ALA A 84 2.55 -3.92 0.67
N TYR A 85 2.16 -2.64 0.66
CA TYR A 85 2.93 -1.49 1.10
C TYR A 85 2.05 -0.45 1.83
N ALA A 86 2.67 0.37 2.67
CA ALA A 86 2.11 1.58 3.24
C ALA A 86 3.01 2.77 2.91
N VAL A 87 2.41 3.93 2.67
CA VAL A 87 3.10 5.20 2.42
C VAL A 87 2.54 6.21 3.39
N GLU A 88 3.39 6.74 4.26
CA GLU A 88 3.06 7.73 5.29
C GLU A 88 3.81 9.02 4.97
N GLN A 89 3.08 10.13 4.86
CA GLN A 89 3.66 11.45 4.63
C GLN A 89 3.88 12.14 5.98
N HIS A 90 4.99 12.87 6.10
CA HIS A 90 5.34 13.65 7.28
C HIS A 90 5.25 15.15 7.00
N ASP A 91 5.10 15.94 8.07
CA ASP A 91 4.99 17.41 7.99
C ASP A 91 6.26 18.09 7.42
N ASP A 92 7.40 17.41 7.41
CA ASP A 92 8.67 17.88 6.84
C ASP A 92 8.81 17.58 5.34
N GLY A 93 7.76 17.02 4.72
CA GLY A 93 7.72 16.60 3.33
C GLY A 93 8.40 15.26 3.06
N SER A 94 8.96 14.59 4.07
CA SER A 94 9.47 13.24 3.91
C SER A 94 8.35 12.21 3.87
N VAL A 95 8.65 11.04 3.31
CA VAL A 95 7.71 9.94 3.14
C VAL A 95 8.32 8.66 3.71
N THR A 96 7.62 8.02 4.63
CA THR A 96 7.96 6.67 5.07
C THR A 96 7.23 5.64 4.21
N LEU A 97 8.00 4.84 3.47
CA LEU A 97 7.52 3.68 2.75
C LEU A 97 7.77 2.43 3.59
N SER A 98 6.72 1.66 3.87
CA SER A 98 6.80 0.33 4.46
C SER A 98 6.34 -0.71 3.44
N LEU A 99 7.13 -1.73 3.16
CA LEU A 99 6.78 -2.88 2.34
C LEU A 99 6.59 -4.09 3.26
N VAL A 100 5.40 -4.69 3.25
CA VAL A 100 5.03 -5.85 4.10
C VAL A 100 5.12 -7.17 3.33
N LYS A 101 5.02 -7.10 2.00
CA LYS A 101 5.24 -8.22 1.09
C LYS A 101 6.07 -7.73 -0.09
N ILE A 102 7.05 -8.54 -0.49
CA ILE A 102 7.74 -8.41 -1.78
C ILE A 102 6.92 -9.21 -2.80
N GLY A 103 6.96 -8.85 -4.08
CA GLY A 103 6.06 -9.46 -5.07
C GLY A 103 4.71 -8.74 -5.12
N ILE A 104 4.72 -7.40 -5.11
CA ILE A 104 3.46 -6.61 -5.12
C ILE A 104 2.81 -6.61 -6.51
N GLY A 105 3.56 -7.02 -7.54
CA GLY A 105 3.10 -7.11 -8.92
C GLY A 105 3.09 -5.76 -9.63
N SER A 106 3.24 -5.81 -10.96
CA SER A 106 3.42 -4.62 -11.81
C SER A 106 2.35 -3.54 -11.60
N GLN A 107 1.07 -3.89 -11.47
CA GLN A 107 0.03 -2.89 -11.25
C GLN A 107 0.19 -2.14 -9.91
N ALA A 108 0.55 -2.84 -8.84
CA ALA A 108 0.77 -2.21 -7.55
C ALA A 108 2.05 -1.39 -7.52
N GLN A 109 3.11 -1.82 -8.22
CA GLN A 109 4.33 -1.04 -8.41
C GLN A 109 4.03 0.30 -9.10
N HIS A 110 3.22 0.31 -10.16
CA HIS A 110 2.85 1.55 -10.86
C HIS A 110 2.03 2.49 -9.96
N ARG A 111 1.06 1.97 -9.20
CA ARG A 111 0.30 2.78 -8.23
C ARG A 111 1.18 3.35 -7.11
N LEU A 112 2.12 2.55 -6.61
CA LEU A 112 3.11 3.01 -5.64
C LEU A 112 3.98 4.13 -6.25
N ALA A 113 4.44 3.94 -7.47
CA ALA A 113 5.27 4.92 -8.17
C ALA A 113 4.53 6.24 -8.41
N GLU A 114 3.27 6.20 -8.84
CA GLU A 114 2.42 7.40 -8.97
C GLU A 114 2.29 8.14 -7.65
N ARG A 115 1.99 7.42 -6.56
CA ARG A 115 1.84 8.00 -5.23
C ARG A 115 3.12 8.66 -4.74
N LEU A 116 4.26 7.99 -4.86
CA LEU A 116 5.55 8.54 -4.42
C LEU A 116 6.00 9.73 -5.29
N ARG A 117 5.76 9.70 -6.60
CA ARG A 117 6.07 10.83 -7.48
C ARG A 117 5.25 12.08 -7.14
N ALA A 118 4.00 11.91 -6.69
CA ALA A 118 3.19 13.03 -6.20
C ALA A 118 3.81 13.72 -4.97
N GLU A 119 4.62 12.99 -4.20
CA GLU A 119 5.36 13.48 -3.03
C GLU A 119 6.78 13.99 -3.36
N GLY A 120 7.11 14.11 -4.65
CA GLY A 120 8.43 14.58 -5.09
C GLY A 120 9.54 13.54 -4.98
N ILE A 121 9.20 12.26 -4.87
CA ILE A 121 10.15 11.14 -4.89
C ILE A 121 10.33 10.66 -6.35
N HIS A 122 11.56 10.47 -6.79
CA HIS A 122 11.84 9.85 -8.09
C HIS A 122 11.61 8.33 -8.00
N VAL A 123 11.00 7.73 -9.00
CA VAL A 123 10.76 6.28 -9.01
C VAL A 123 11.11 5.71 -10.38
N THR A 124 11.97 4.69 -10.41
CA THR A 124 12.22 3.88 -11.61
C THR A 124 11.61 2.49 -11.43
N ILE A 125 11.01 1.98 -12.49
CA ILE A 125 10.57 0.58 -12.60
C ILE A 125 11.33 0.03 -13.80
N ASP A 126 12.23 -0.89 -13.55
CA ASP A 126 13.14 -1.45 -14.54
C ASP A 126 12.77 -2.92 -14.78
N ASP A 127 12.11 -3.19 -15.91
CA ASP A 127 11.80 -4.55 -16.38
C ASP A 127 13.01 -5.11 -17.15
N LEU A 128 13.71 -6.05 -16.54
CA LEU A 128 14.98 -6.56 -17.04
C LEU A 128 14.81 -7.82 -17.90
N PRO A 129 15.64 -7.99 -18.94
CA PRO A 129 15.69 -9.24 -19.68
C PRO A 129 16.03 -10.44 -18.79
N TYR A 130 15.72 -11.63 -19.30
CA TYR A 130 16.00 -12.87 -18.60
C TYR A 130 17.48 -13.01 -18.25
N GLY A 131 17.77 -13.24 -16.98
CA GLY A 131 19.13 -13.41 -16.48
C GLY A 131 19.94 -12.12 -16.38
N GLU A 132 19.31 -10.95 -16.42
CA GLU A 132 19.98 -9.66 -16.26
C GLU A 132 19.58 -8.96 -14.96
N ARG A 133 20.47 -8.09 -14.49
CA ARG A 133 20.27 -7.15 -13.37
C ARG A 133 20.76 -5.77 -13.78
N CYS A 134 20.37 -4.70 -13.08
CA CYS A 134 20.99 -3.41 -13.35
C CYS A 134 22.43 -3.38 -12.80
N ALA A 135 23.33 -2.75 -13.54
CA ALA A 135 24.69 -2.46 -13.10
C ALA A 135 24.67 -1.58 -11.84
N GLN A 136 25.49 -1.93 -10.85
CA GLN A 136 25.60 -1.22 -9.58
C GLN A 136 26.98 -0.56 -9.43
N PRO A 137 27.10 0.55 -8.69
CA PRO A 137 26.05 1.25 -7.96
C PRO A 137 25.26 2.26 -8.82
N ARG A 138 23.94 2.33 -8.61
CA ARG A 138 23.07 3.35 -9.23
C ARG A 138 22.94 4.64 -8.41
N GLY A 139 23.52 4.68 -7.22
CA GLY A 139 23.66 5.86 -6.38
C GLY A 139 24.05 5.50 -4.93
N GLU A 140 23.93 6.45 -4.02
CA GLU A 140 24.17 6.25 -2.58
C GLU A 140 22.92 5.63 -1.93
N LEU A 141 23.00 4.39 -1.45
CA LEU A 141 21.87 3.69 -0.83
C LEU A 141 21.48 4.32 0.52
N LEU A 142 20.20 4.61 0.70
CA LEU A 142 19.65 5.13 1.97
C LEU A 142 19.39 4.04 3.01
N SER A 143 19.22 2.79 2.55
CA SER A 143 19.04 1.60 3.38
C SER A 143 19.70 0.41 2.70
N ALA A 144 20.08 -0.62 3.46
CA ALA A 144 20.48 -1.91 2.87
C ALA A 144 19.32 -2.46 2.01
N PRO A 145 19.60 -3.10 0.87
CA PRO A 145 18.57 -3.66 0.01
C PRO A 145 17.76 -4.69 0.79
N MET A 146 16.44 -4.68 0.61
CA MET A 146 15.62 -5.77 1.11
C MET A 146 15.89 -7.00 0.24
N GLU A 147 16.46 -8.05 0.84
CA GLU A 147 16.62 -9.33 0.15
C GLU A 147 15.27 -10.02 -0.05
N ARG A 148 15.11 -10.52 -1.28
CA ARG A 148 14.25 -11.62 -1.76
C ARG A 148 13.00 -11.94 -0.93
N GLY A 149 11.84 -11.66 -1.51
CA GLY A 149 10.60 -12.37 -1.16
C GLY A 149 10.20 -13.26 -2.31
N TYR A 150 9.97 -14.52 -1.95
CA TYR A 150 9.57 -15.58 -2.85
C TYR A 150 8.08 -15.42 -3.21
N ILE A 151 7.75 -15.51 -4.50
CA ILE A 151 6.40 -15.86 -4.95
C ILE A 151 6.41 -17.39 -5.13
N GLY A 152 6.09 -18.12 -4.06
CA GLY A 152 6.11 -19.59 -4.02
C GLY A 152 6.71 -20.12 -2.72
N ASP A 153 6.49 -21.42 -2.43
CA ASP A 153 7.08 -22.10 -1.28
C ASP A 153 8.62 -22.05 -1.33
N GLU A 154 9.22 -21.95 -0.15
CA GLU A 154 10.67 -21.83 0.10
C GLU A 154 11.46 -22.91 -0.68
N PRO A 155 12.52 -22.55 -1.45
CA PRO A 155 13.34 -23.56 -2.10
C PRO A 155 14.12 -24.36 -1.05
N PRO A 156 14.19 -25.70 -1.16
CA PRO A 156 14.92 -26.52 -0.20
C PRO A 156 16.43 -26.21 -0.24
N ASP A 157 17.00 -26.18 0.97
CA ASP A 157 18.34 -25.72 1.33
C ASP A 157 19.51 -26.16 0.44
N GLY A 158 20.48 -25.25 0.33
CA GLY A 158 21.84 -25.58 -0.07
C GLY A 158 22.65 -24.42 -0.65
N ASP A 159 22.77 -23.30 0.08
CA ASP A 159 24.02 -22.52 0.19
C ASP A 159 23.81 -21.30 1.12
N ASP A 160 24.68 -21.19 2.12
CA ASP A 160 24.61 -20.29 3.27
C ASP A 160 24.58 -18.80 2.90
N VAL A 161 23.50 -18.11 3.28
CA VAL A 161 23.59 -16.76 3.84
C VAL A 161 22.92 -16.82 5.19
N VAL A 162 23.71 -16.86 6.26
CA VAL A 162 23.24 -16.80 7.64
C VAL A 162 22.58 -15.42 7.85
N ALA A 163 21.27 -15.35 7.62
CA ALA A 163 20.45 -14.27 8.15
C ALA A 163 20.45 -14.38 9.68
N PRO A 164 20.68 -13.29 10.44
CA PRO A 164 20.35 -13.32 11.86
C PRO A 164 18.85 -13.60 11.95
N ALA A 165 18.52 -14.76 12.53
CA ALA A 165 17.17 -15.20 12.81
C ALA A 165 16.40 -14.06 13.51
N GLY A 166 15.43 -13.49 12.81
CA GLY A 166 14.65 -12.34 13.28
C GLY A 166 14.35 -11.26 12.24
N LEU A 167 14.66 -11.47 10.96
CA LEU A 167 14.37 -10.49 9.90
C LEU A 167 12.85 -10.29 9.77
N SER A 168 12.41 -9.10 10.18
CA SER A 168 11.08 -8.61 9.87
C SER A 168 10.84 -8.73 8.36
N ARG A 169 9.75 -9.40 7.97
CA ARG A 169 9.17 -9.40 6.61
C ARG A 169 8.73 -8.01 6.13
N GLN A 170 9.07 -6.99 6.91
CA GLN A 170 8.72 -5.60 6.71
C GLN A 170 10.00 -4.81 6.53
N TRP A 171 10.14 -4.16 5.38
CA TRP A 171 11.19 -3.19 5.13
C TRP A 171 10.59 -1.80 5.13
N THR A 172 11.27 -0.88 5.81
CA THR A 172 10.81 0.49 5.94
C THR A 172 11.96 1.42 5.59
N VAL A 173 11.66 2.43 4.78
CA VAL A 173 12.59 3.51 4.42
C VAL A 173 11.89 4.86 4.50
N THR A 174 12.65 5.89 4.89
CA THR A 174 12.16 7.27 4.81
C THR A 174 12.90 7.99 3.68
N LEU A 175 12.13 8.51 2.74
CA LEU A 175 12.58 9.21 1.54
C LEU A 175 12.28 10.70 1.68
N ARG A 176 13.22 11.56 1.34
CA ARG A 176 12.99 13.01 1.24
C ARG A 176 12.62 13.38 -0.19
N PRO A 177 11.95 14.52 -0.42
CA PRO A 177 11.76 15.03 -1.77
C PRO A 177 13.11 15.13 -2.51
N GLY A 178 13.16 14.57 -3.71
CA GLY A 178 14.38 14.44 -4.52
C GLY A 178 15.15 13.13 -4.32
N ASP A 179 14.83 12.30 -3.33
CA ASP A 179 15.36 10.93 -3.24
C ASP A 179 14.66 10.00 -4.25
N SER A 180 15.22 8.81 -4.44
CA SER A 180 14.72 7.83 -5.40
C SER A 180 14.38 6.48 -4.79
N LEU A 181 13.33 5.85 -5.34
CA LEU A 181 13.04 4.43 -5.17
C LEU A 181 13.30 3.69 -6.49
N GLY A 182 14.20 2.72 -6.47
CA GLY A 182 14.40 1.77 -7.57
C GLY A 182 13.57 0.51 -7.36
N ILE A 183 12.85 0.09 -8.40
CA ILE A 183 12.12 -1.18 -8.48
C ILE A 183 12.68 -1.95 -9.67
N GLU A 184 13.29 -3.10 -9.44
CA GLU A 184 13.85 -3.95 -10.50
C GLU A 184 13.07 -5.26 -10.58
N ASN A 185 12.50 -5.53 -11.76
CA ASN A 185 11.80 -6.77 -12.07
C ASN A 185 12.73 -7.67 -12.89
N MET A 186 13.19 -8.76 -12.29
CA MET A 186 14.20 -9.66 -12.86
C MET A 186 13.64 -11.07 -13.03
N THR A 187 14.24 -11.85 -13.92
CA THR A 187 14.03 -13.30 -13.97
C THR A 187 15.38 -14.00 -13.88
N ARG A 188 15.53 -14.96 -12.96
CA ARG A 188 16.82 -15.61 -12.70
C ARG A 188 17.21 -16.59 -13.81
N LYS A 189 18.53 -16.68 -14.04
CA LYS A 189 19.18 -17.61 -14.98
C LYS A 189 19.41 -19.01 -14.41
N ASP A 190 19.03 -19.27 -13.16
CA ASP A 190 19.23 -20.53 -12.42
C ASP A 190 18.37 -21.71 -12.92
N GLY A 191 17.78 -21.60 -14.11
CA GLY A 191 16.93 -22.63 -14.71
C GLY A 191 15.50 -22.67 -14.16
N THR A 192 15.20 -21.94 -13.08
CA THR A 192 13.85 -21.89 -12.49
C THR A 192 12.95 -20.89 -13.23
N GLY A 193 13.54 -19.82 -13.77
CA GLY A 193 12.79 -18.75 -14.41
C GLY A 193 11.84 -18.01 -13.48
N VAL A 194 12.11 -18.04 -12.16
CA VAL A 194 11.27 -17.38 -11.16
C VAL A 194 11.40 -15.85 -11.28
N PRO A 195 10.28 -15.12 -11.46
CA PRO A 195 10.27 -13.66 -11.39
C PRO A 195 10.67 -13.19 -9.99
N THR A 196 11.52 -12.19 -9.93
CA THR A 196 12.02 -11.58 -8.68
C THR A 196 11.84 -10.07 -8.74
N GLU A 197 11.36 -9.48 -7.64
CA GLU A 197 11.26 -8.03 -7.49
C GLU A 197 12.29 -7.57 -6.45
N LEU A 198 13.07 -6.53 -6.77
CA LEU A 198 14.00 -5.89 -5.86
C LEU A 198 13.61 -4.43 -5.63
N PHE A 199 13.57 -4.02 -4.37
CA PHE A 199 13.29 -2.65 -3.95
C PHE A 199 14.49 -2.08 -3.22
N TYR A 200 14.89 -0.86 -3.57
CA TYR A 200 15.95 -0.16 -2.88
C TYR A 200 15.79 1.36 -3.01
N ALA A 201 16.30 2.06 -2.01
CA ALA A 201 16.22 3.51 -1.91
C ALA A 201 17.59 4.14 -2.11
N VAL A 202 17.64 5.21 -2.89
CA VAL A 202 18.86 5.95 -3.24
C VAL A 202 18.67 7.41 -2.88
N LYS A 203 19.72 8.03 -2.34
CA LYS A 203 19.76 9.46 -2.06
C LYS A 203 19.88 10.24 -3.37
N GLY A 204 19.03 11.25 -3.54
CA GLY A 204 18.99 12.01 -4.80
C GLY A 204 18.42 11.20 -5.97
N GLU A 205 18.68 11.67 -7.18
CA GLU A 205 18.22 11.02 -8.42
C GLU A 205 19.04 9.74 -8.72
N ILE A 206 18.34 8.62 -8.89
CA ILE A 206 18.92 7.33 -9.24
C ILE A 206 19.40 7.35 -10.70
N LYS A 207 20.59 6.79 -10.95
CA LYS A 207 21.09 6.60 -12.32
C LYS A 207 20.19 5.63 -13.11
N PRO A 208 20.03 5.84 -14.44
CA PRO A 208 19.33 4.88 -15.29
C PRO A 208 19.87 3.46 -15.15
N CYS A 209 19.02 2.46 -15.38
CA CYS A 209 19.44 1.07 -15.39
C CYS A 209 20.26 0.78 -16.65
N GLU A 210 21.49 0.29 -16.47
CA GLU A 210 22.29 -0.34 -17.51
C GLU A 210 22.26 -1.85 -17.26
N PRO A 211 21.52 -2.65 -18.04
CA PRO A 211 21.43 -4.08 -17.81
C PRO A 211 22.79 -4.78 -17.98
N GLU A 212 23.10 -5.68 -17.06
CA GLU A 212 24.25 -6.59 -17.12
C GLU A 212 23.82 -8.01 -16.73
N SER A 213 24.56 -9.02 -17.21
CA SER A 213 24.27 -10.41 -16.85
C SER A 213 24.35 -10.60 -15.34
N ALA A 214 23.27 -11.14 -14.75
CA ALA A 214 23.27 -11.58 -13.38
C ALA A 214 24.24 -12.77 -13.23
N PRO A 215 25.02 -12.82 -12.13
CA PRO A 215 25.95 -13.92 -11.87
C PRO A 215 25.24 -15.26 -11.72
#